data_AF-A0A098F1N4-F1
#
_entry.id   AF-A0A098F1N4-F1
#
_cell.length_a   1.000
_cell.length_b   1.000
_cell.length_c   1.000
_cell.angle_alpha   90.00
_cell.angle_beta   90.00
_cell.angle_gamma   90.00
#
_symmetry.space_group_name_H-M   'P 1'
#
loop_
_entity.id
_entity.type
_entity.pdbx_description
1 polymer ?
#
loop_
_entity_poly.entity_id
_entity_poly.type
_entity_poly.pdbx_seq_one_letter_code
_entity_poly.pdbx_strand_id
1 'polypeptide(L)'
;MKKLLALILPGLIILMFIWIDSKFPESKYVLVGIYFLFPVLFILQGYLASPSKETLAFGLLLSALAVIVPISIWYNIGNMMVPVIIYIILGIGSFFLFGKK
;
A
#
# COMPACT_ATOMS: atom_id res chain seq x y z
N MET A 1 -9.77 7.81 -17.30
CA MET A 1 -9.31 6.42 -17.04
C MET A 1 -7.89 6.35 -16.45
N LYS A 2 -6.87 7.00 -17.03
CA LYS A 2 -5.47 6.91 -16.54
C LYS A 2 -5.29 7.25 -15.04
N LYS A 3 -6.04 8.22 -14.51
CA LYS A 3 -5.95 8.66 -13.10
C LYS A 3 -6.52 7.66 -12.10
N LEU A 4 -7.67 7.04 -12.41
CA LEU A 4 -8.30 6.04 -11.54
C LEU A 4 -7.44 4.76 -11.48
N LEU A 5 -6.88 4.36 -12.62
CA LEU A 5 -6.01 3.19 -12.66
C LEU A 5 -4.73 3.42 -11.87
N ALA A 6 -4.08 4.58 -12.02
CA ALA A 6 -2.90 4.95 -11.24
C ALA A 6 -3.17 5.01 -9.73
N LEU A 7 -4.42 5.32 -9.35
CA LEU A 7 -4.85 5.39 -7.96
C LEU A 7 -5.00 4.01 -7.30
N ILE A 8 -5.63 3.08 -8.03
CA ILE A 8 -5.99 1.74 -7.52
C ILE A 8 -4.82 0.75 -7.67
N LEU A 9 -3.93 0.98 -8.65
CA LEU A 9 -2.84 0.08 -9.02
C LEU A 9 -1.92 -0.29 -7.84
N PRO A 10 -1.46 0.64 -6.97
CA PRO A 10 -0.63 0.28 -5.81
C PRO A 10 -1.32 -0.73 -4.88
N GLY A 11 -2.59 -0.50 -4.56
CA GLY A 11 -3.37 -1.42 -3.73
C GLY A 11 -3.59 -2.79 -4.39
N LEU A 12 -3.83 -2.83 -5.71
CA LEU A 12 -3.93 -4.09 -6.44
C LEU A 12 -2.61 -4.88 -6.46
N ILE A 13 -1.47 -4.20 -6.60
CA ILE A 13 -0.15 -4.84 -6.57
C ILE A 13 0.09 -5.44 -5.18
N ILE A 14 -0.22 -4.69 -4.10
CA ILE A 14 -0.12 -5.18 -2.72
C ILE A 14 -0.99 -6.44 -2.56
N LEU A 15 -2.27 -6.37 -2.95
CA LEU A 15 -3.19 -7.49 -2.78
C LEU A 15 -2.75 -8.72 -3.57
N MET A 16 -2.34 -8.56 -4.82
CA MET A 16 -1.83 -9.66 -5.65
C MET A 16 -0.56 -10.27 -5.05
N PHE A 17 0.37 -9.45 -4.57
CA PHE A 17 1.59 -9.93 -3.93
C PHE A 17 1.28 -10.80 -2.71
N ILE A 18 0.43 -10.30 -1.80
CA ILE A 18 0.06 -11.03 -0.58
C ILE A 18 -0.72 -12.30 -0.92
N TRP A 19 -1.59 -12.25 -1.94
CA TRP A 19 -2.38 -13.40 -2.37
C TRP A 19 -1.51 -14.51 -2.97
N ILE A 20 -0.59 -14.16 -3.87
CA ILE A 20 0.35 -15.12 -4.46
C ILE A 20 1.20 -15.73 -3.35
N ASP A 21 1.77 -14.91 -2.47
CA ASP A 21 2.64 -15.39 -1.40
C ASP A 21 1.89 -16.32 -0.43
N SER A 22 0.61 -16.07 -0.18
CA SER A 22 -0.19 -16.90 0.74
C SER A 22 -0.44 -18.32 0.25
N LYS A 23 -0.17 -18.59 -1.04
CA LYS A 23 -0.21 -19.95 -1.60
C LYS A 23 1.03 -20.77 -1.26
N PHE A 24 2.07 -20.15 -0.71
CA PHE A 24 3.34 -20.77 -0.36
C PHE A 24 3.60 -20.59 1.15
N PRO A 25 3.06 -21.47 2.02
CA PRO A 25 3.10 -21.27 3.47
C PRO A 25 4.52 -21.23 4.09
N GLU A 26 5.51 -21.81 3.42
CA GLU A 26 6.93 -21.73 3.82
C GLU A 26 7.62 -20.43 3.39
N SER A 27 6.97 -19.65 2.53
CA SER A 27 7.49 -18.39 2.02
C SER A 27 7.46 -17.33 3.11
N LYS A 28 8.59 -16.63 3.28
CA LYS A 28 8.71 -15.44 4.12
C LYS A 28 8.77 -14.16 3.28
N TYR A 29 8.42 -14.22 1.99
CA TYR A 29 8.47 -13.05 1.11
C TYR A 29 7.45 -11.98 1.51
N VAL A 30 6.37 -12.32 2.24
CA VAL A 30 5.50 -11.33 2.88
C VAL A 30 6.27 -10.33 3.74
N LEU A 31 7.37 -10.74 4.40
CA LEU A 31 8.22 -9.84 5.18
C LEU A 31 8.96 -8.84 4.29
N VAL A 32 9.41 -9.27 3.12
CA VAL A 32 9.99 -8.36 2.10
C VAL A 32 8.92 -7.39 1.61
N GLY A 33 7.69 -7.87 1.45
CA GLY A 33 6.51 -7.06 1.19
C GLY A 33 6.36 -5.94 2.22
N ILE A 34 6.26 -6.32 3.49
CA ILE A 34 6.06 -5.45 4.64
C ILE A 34 7.20 -4.42 4.76
N TYR A 35 8.45 -4.86 4.80
CA TYR A 35 9.57 -3.96 5.13
C TYR A 35 10.09 -3.14 3.95
N PHE A 36 9.76 -3.51 2.71
CA PHE A 36 10.31 -2.84 1.53
C PHE A 36 9.26 -2.47 0.49
N LEU A 37 8.54 -3.46 -0.06
CA LEU A 37 7.66 -3.23 -1.20
C LEU A 37 6.48 -2.30 -0.86
N PHE A 38 5.77 -2.54 0.25
CA PHE A 38 4.58 -1.77 0.61
C PHE A 38 4.93 -0.31 0.94
N PRO A 39 5.96 0.00 1.76
CA PRO A 39 6.42 1.38 1.94
C PRO A 39 6.67 2.11 0.61
N VAL A 40 7.36 1.46 -0.33
CA VAL A 40 7.67 2.03 -1.66
C VAL A 40 6.39 2.28 -2.46
N LEU A 41 5.43 1.35 -2.43
CA LEU A 41 4.15 1.50 -3.13
C LEU A 41 3.30 2.65 -2.55
N PHE A 42 3.34 2.87 -1.24
CA PHE A 42 2.68 4.01 -0.61
C PHE A 42 3.34 5.35 -0.98
N ILE A 43 4.68 5.39 -1.03
CA ILE A 43 5.42 6.58 -1.52
C ILE A 43 5.05 6.87 -2.97
N LEU A 44 5.03 5.84 -3.83
CA LEU A 44 4.66 5.99 -5.23
C LEU A 44 3.21 6.46 -5.38
N GLN A 45 2.30 5.97 -4.54
CA GLN A 45 0.92 6.41 -4.52
C GLN A 45 0.79 7.90 -4.15
N GLY A 46 1.59 8.37 -3.19
CA GLY A 46 1.71 9.79 -2.87
C GLY A 46 2.13 10.65 -4.07
N TYR A 47 3.15 10.20 -4.79
CA TYR A 47 3.62 10.85 -6.02
C TYR A 47 2.55 10.89 -7.12
N LEU A 48 1.88 9.76 -7.37
CA LEU A 48 0.87 9.64 -8.43
C LEU A 48 -0.42 10.42 -8.11
N ALA A 49 -0.76 10.56 -6.83
CA ALA A 49 -1.96 11.26 -6.37
C ALA A 49 -1.81 12.80 -6.32
N SER A 50 -0.65 13.35 -6.71
CA SER A 50 -0.32 14.78 -6.75
C SER A 50 -1.45 15.76 -7.18
N PRO A 51 -2.43 15.41 -8.04
CA PRO A 51 -3.47 16.36 -8.43
C PRO A 51 -4.60 16.60 -7.41
N SER A 52 -4.82 15.75 -6.40
CA SER A 52 -5.98 15.87 -5.49
C SER A 52 -5.80 15.14 -4.15
N LYS A 53 -6.17 15.80 -3.05
CA LYS A 53 -6.12 15.24 -1.69
C LYS A 53 -7.14 14.12 -1.49
N GLU A 54 -8.31 14.24 -2.10
CA GLU A 54 -9.37 13.24 -2.07
C GLU A 54 -8.89 11.96 -2.78
N THR A 55 -8.21 12.13 -3.90
CA THR A 55 -7.59 11.04 -4.66
C THR A 55 -6.54 10.34 -3.80
N LEU A 56 -5.65 11.09 -3.15
CA LEU A 56 -4.67 10.51 -2.22
C LEU A 56 -5.35 9.71 -1.09
N ALA A 57 -6.33 10.30 -0.41
CA ALA A 57 -6.99 9.67 0.73
C ALA A 57 -7.66 8.34 0.34
N PHE A 58 -8.38 8.31 -0.78
CA PHE A 58 -9.02 7.09 -1.26
C PHE A 58 -7.99 6.00 -1.62
N GLY A 59 -6.89 6.41 -2.24
CA GLY A 59 -5.81 5.50 -2.60
C GLY A 59 -5.14 4.87 -1.38
N LEU A 60 -4.73 5.70 -0.43
CA LEU A 60 -4.10 5.24 0.80
C LEU A 60 -5.02 4.31 1.59
N LEU A 61 -6.32 4.60 1.62
CA LEU A 61 -7.32 3.73 2.24
C LEU A 61 -7.38 2.36 1.56
N LEU A 62 -7.45 2.32 0.23
CA LEU A 62 -7.45 1.07 -0.53
C LEU A 62 -6.18 0.25 -0.28
N SER A 63 -5.01 0.89 -0.33
CA SER A 63 -3.73 0.22 -0.07
C SER A 63 -3.63 -0.27 1.38
N ALA A 64 -4.12 0.50 2.35
CA ALA A 64 -4.17 0.10 3.76
C ALA A 64 -5.04 -1.15 3.96
N LEU A 65 -6.24 -1.17 3.37
CA LEU A 65 -7.12 -2.34 3.42
C LEU A 65 -6.49 -3.55 2.72
N ALA A 66 -5.81 -3.33 1.59
CA ALA A 66 -5.09 -4.36 0.86
C ALA A 66 -3.89 -4.94 1.64
N VAL A 67 -3.37 -4.25 2.66
CA VAL A 67 -2.37 -4.80 3.60
C VAL A 67 -3.05 -5.49 4.78
N ILE A 68 -3.92 -4.77 5.50
CA ILE A 68 -4.44 -5.20 6.81
C ILE A 68 -5.29 -6.48 6.69
N VAL A 69 -6.26 -6.47 5.77
CA VAL A 69 -7.25 -7.54 5.66
C VAL A 69 -6.60 -8.87 5.27
N PRO A 70 -5.88 -8.98 4.15
CA PRO A 70 -5.32 -10.26 3.73
C PRO A 70 -4.21 -10.76 4.66
N ILE A 71 -3.38 -9.90 5.23
CA ILE A 71 -2.33 -10.34 6.17
C ILE A 71 -2.96 -10.91 7.45
N SER A 72 -3.99 -10.26 7.98
CA SER A 72 -4.71 -10.75 9.16
C SER A 72 -5.40 -12.09 8.88
N ILE A 73 -5.99 -12.28 7.70
CA ILE A 73 -6.75 -13.51 7.39
C ILE A 73 -5.82 -14.66 6.98
N TRP A 74 -4.81 -14.41 6.15
CA TRP A 74 -4.01 -15.47 5.54
C TRP A 74 -2.74 -15.83 6.33
N TYR A 75 -2.17 -14.90 7.08
CA TYR A 75 -0.91 -15.14 7.78
C TYR A 75 -1.05 -15.21 9.30
N ASN A 76 -2.20 -14.80 9.86
CA ASN A 76 -2.39 -14.65 11.32
C ASN A 76 -1.22 -13.91 12.01
N ILE A 77 -0.52 -13.06 11.25
CA ILE A 77 0.47 -12.14 11.80
C ILE A 77 -0.34 -11.13 12.62
N GLY A 78 0.21 -10.75 13.78
CA GLY A 78 -0.45 -9.82 14.68
C GLY A 78 -0.76 -8.46 14.07
N ASN A 79 -0.95 -7.46 14.92
CA ASN A 79 -1.49 -6.19 14.49
C ASN A 79 -0.63 -5.44 13.43
N MET A 80 -1.14 -5.34 12.19
CA MET A 80 -0.51 -4.59 11.09
C MET A 80 -0.77 -3.08 11.10
N MET A 81 -1.48 -2.55 12.10
CA MET A 81 -1.80 -1.12 12.19
C MET A 81 -0.56 -0.25 12.27
N VAL A 82 0.44 -0.63 13.08
CA VAL A 82 1.65 0.19 13.26
C VAL A 82 2.43 0.35 11.94
N PRO A 83 2.78 -0.73 11.21
CA PRO A 83 3.40 -0.59 9.90
C PRO A 83 2.55 0.25 8.91
N VAL A 84 1.23 0.02 8.88
CA VAL A 84 0.35 0.75 7.94
C VAL A 84 0.27 2.25 8.25
N ILE A 85 0.26 2.65 9.52
CA ILE A 85 0.35 4.06 9.91
C ILE A 85 1.63 4.69 9.37
N ILE A 86 2.77 3.99 9.48
CA ILE A 86 4.05 4.45 8.93
C ILE A 86 3.93 4.60 7.40
N TYR A 87 3.35 3.64 6.69
CA TYR A 87 3.19 3.71 5.24
C TYR A 87 2.30 4.88 4.80
N ILE A 88 1.21 5.14 5.54
CA ILE A 88 0.33 6.29 5.31
C ILE A 88 1.12 7.60 5.46
N ILE A 89 1.91 7.73 6.52
CA ILE A 89 2.76 8.92 6.74
C ILE A 89 3.73 9.10 5.57
N LEU A 90 4.37 8.02 5.09
CA LEU A 90 5.27 8.06 3.94
C LEU A 90 4.54 8.49 2.65
N GLY A 91 3.34 7.96 2.41
CA GLY A 91 2.52 8.34 1.26
C GLY A 91 2.08 9.80 1.29
N ILE A 92 1.65 10.29 2.46
CA ILE A 92 1.31 11.71 2.67
C ILE A 92 2.55 12.60 2.49
N GLY A 93 3.69 12.21 3.07
CA GLY A 93 4.95 12.95 2.93
C GLY A 93 5.38 13.05 1.47
N SER A 94 5.33 11.94 0.73
CA SER A 94 5.61 11.91 -0.71
C SER A 94 4.68 12.84 -1.50
N PHE A 95 3.38 12.84 -1.19
CA PHE A 95 2.43 13.76 -1.82
C PHE A 95 2.80 15.22 -1.61
N PHE A 96 3.26 15.63 -0.43
CA PHE A 96 3.66 17.02 -0.18
C PHE A 96 5.02 17.37 -0.80
N LEU A 97 5.95 16.42 -0.89
CA LEU A 97 7.28 16.65 -1.47
C LEU A 97 7.25 16.73 -3.00
N PHE A 98 6.43 15.91 -3.64
CA PHE A 98 6.37 15.80 -5.09
C PHE A 98 5.07 16.33 -5.70
N GLY A 99 4.11 16.72 -4.86
CA GLY A 99 2.88 17.37 -5.27
C GLY A 99 3.17 18.65 -6.02
N LYS A 100 2.93 18.65 -7.34
CA LYS A 100 3.00 19.88 -8.13
C LYS A 100 1.97 20.86 -7.58
N LYS A 101 2.44 22.00 -7.06
CA LYS A 101 1.61 23.16 -6.72
C LYS A 101 0.82 23.63 -7.93
#